data_AF-I8THX2-F1
#
_entry.id   AF-I8THX2-F1
#
_cell.length_a   1.000
_cell.length_b   1.000
_cell.length_c   1.000
_cell.angle_alpha   90.00
_cell.angle_beta   90.00
_cell.angle_gamma   90.00
#
_symmetry.space_group_name_H-M   'P 1'
#
loop_
_entity.id
_entity.type
_entity.pdbx_description
1 polymer ?
#
loop_
_entity_poly.entity_id
_entity_poly.type
_entity_poly.pdbx_seq_one_letter_code
_entity_poly.pdbx_strand_id
1 'polypeptide(L)'
;MPPKKNLFKDVVVVVAGSFSGYKQADVKKLVEGQGAKFCTTVTGDCTHFVTTQREVDNNNSKYKQACNVYDCNIVSIDWLLESIDAKKPIPEKPYLLNRKDAKSDDKKDDEKNDKKEKKKRTLEEALDVSEESSNKKAKDAQKLGSKTLNVPVDEGCYLSGFAVYIDPAGLIWDATLNQTVSANNANKFYRIQLLVDRSGTNFKTWTRWGRVGETGQHGLLGSGALSEAQLQFQKKFKDKSGLSWDDRLNPPKKGKYTFIERNYEEDSDEEGGDDKGTAKKNDEEKPEVKSELPEQVQDLMSFIFNPSHFMNTMASMDYDAKKLPLGKLSKRTLRQGFLKLKELSELIADPNLAATQYGTTYNAAAEDLSNQYFTTIPHVFGRNRPPVLNSDQHIKKEIELLEALTDMEVANGIMKESKDADTIHQLDRQFQSLKMQEMTPLDHSSTEFIELENYLNQSRASTHHFRYNVSLVSFLAMTQY
;
A
#
# COMPACT_ATOMS: atom_id res chain seq x y z
N MET A 1 -55.70 -20.90 26.30
CA MET A 1 -54.68 -20.10 25.59
C MET A 1 -53.44 -20.97 25.44
N PRO A 2 -52.90 -21.19 24.23
CA PRO A 2 -51.61 -21.87 24.09
C PRO A 2 -50.53 -21.01 24.77
N PRO A 3 -49.48 -21.63 25.34
CA PRO A 3 -48.42 -20.89 26.02
C PRO A 3 -47.71 -19.97 25.01
N LYS A 4 -47.49 -18.70 25.40
CA LYS A 4 -46.68 -17.76 24.60
C LYS A 4 -45.33 -18.43 24.35
N LYS A 5 -45.05 -18.72 23.07
CA LYS A 5 -43.76 -19.28 22.65
C LYS A 5 -42.71 -18.20 22.93
N ASN A 6 -41.83 -18.41 23.90
CA ASN A 6 -40.72 -17.50 24.19
C ASN A 6 -39.70 -17.66 23.07
N LEU A 7 -39.75 -16.76 22.10
CA LEU A 7 -39.00 -16.85 20.86
C LEU A 7 -37.50 -16.56 21.03
N PHE A 8 -37.13 -15.85 22.09
CA PHE A 8 -35.76 -15.38 22.33
C PHE A 8 -35.25 -15.68 23.76
N LYS A 9 -35.59 -16.86 24.28
CA LYS A 9 -35.38 -17.23 25.70
C LYS A 9 -33.92 -17.10 26.20
N ASP A 10 -32.94 -17.22 25.31
CA ASP A 10 -31.50 -17.13 25.63
C ASP A 10 -30.82 -15.88 25.06
N VAL A 11 -31.61 -14.87 24.68
CA VAL A 11 -31.09 -13.63 24.09
C VAL A 11 -31.12 -12.48 25.10
N VAL A 12 -29.95 -11.88 25.31
CA VAL A 12 -29.75 -10.71 26.17
C VAL A 12 -29.42 -9.52 25.28
N VAL A 13 -30.32 -8.55 25.24
CA VAL A 13 -30.24 -7.40 24.33
C VAL A 13 -29.89 -6.14 25.09
N VAL A 14 -28.89 -5.41 24.60
CA VAL A 14 -28.59 -4.04 25.00
C VAL A 14 -28.78 -3.13 23.80
N VAL A 15 -29.35 -1.94 24.02
CA VAL A 15 -29.69 -1.00 22.95
C VAL A 15 -28.99 0.35 23.15
N ALA A 16 -28.46 0.95 22.07
CA ALA A 16 -27.91 2.30 22.08
C ALA A 16 -28.16 3.05 20.76
N GLY A 17 -28.38 4.35 20.84
CA GLY A 17 -28.62 5.23 19.69
C GLY A 17 -30.08 5.63 19.50
N SER A 18 -30.33 6.39 18.44
CA SER A 18 -31.66 6.84 18.01
C SER A 18 -32.11 6.07 16.77
N PHE A 19 -33.28 5.44 16.84
CA PHE A 19 -33.83 4.64 15.75
C PHE A 19 -34.97 5.40 15.07
N SER A 20 -35.01 5.38 13.74
CA SER A 20 -36.11 5.99 13.00
C SER A 20 -37.42 5.28 13.35
N GLY A 21 -38.41 6.02 13.84
CA GLY A 21 -39.74 5.47 14.16
C GLY A 21 -39.88 4.74 15.50
N TYR A 22 -38.81 4.54 16.28
CA TYR A 22 -38.86 3.82 17.56
C TYR A 22 -38.14 4.56 18.68
N LYS A 23 -38.80 4.74 19.84
CA LYS A 23 -38.11 5.18 21.06
C LYS A 23 -37.47 3.96 21.73
N GLN A 24 -36.40 4.16 22.49
CA GLN A 24 -35.74 3.06 23.23
C GLN A 24 -36.69 2.32 24.17
N ALA A 25 -37.70 3.02 24.73
CA ALA A 25 -38.74 2.40 25.54
C ALA A 25 -39.65 1.43 24.75
N ASP A 26 -39.84 1.69 23.45
CA ASP A 26 -40.63 0.84 22.56
C ASP A 26 -39.82 -0.39 22.16
N VAL A 27 -38.54 -0.21 21.85
CA VAL A 27 -37.61 -1.32 21.57
C VAL A 27 -37.49 -2.25 22.78
N LYS A 28 -37.41 -1.71 24.00
CA LYS A 28 -37.44 -2.50 25.24
C LYS A 28 -38.69 -3.38 25.33
N LYS A 29 -39.87 -2.82 25.06
CA LYS A 29 -41.14 -3.58 25.08
C LYS A 29 -41.17 -4.68 24.01
N LEU A 30 -40.57 -4.43 22.83
CA LEU A 30 -40.44 -5.44 21.78
C LEU A 30 -39.55 -6.60 22.20
N VAL A 31 -38.38 -6.33 22.78
CA VAL A 31 -37.45 -7.35 23.30
C VAL A 31 -38.10 -8.20 24.39
N GLU A 32 -38.64 -7.56 25.43
CA GLU A 32 -39.26 -8.26 26.56
C GLU A 32 -40.54 -9.00 26.15
N GLY A 33 -41.31 -8.44 25.19
CA GLY A 33 -42.53 -9.04 24.67
C GLY A 33 -42.33 -10.37 23.94
N GLN A 34 -41.10 -10.64 23.47
CA GLN A 34 -40.72 -11.86 22.77
C GLN A 34 -39.94 -12.85 23.64
N GLY A 35 -39.76 -12.52 24.92
CA GLY A 35 -39.10 -13.37 25.90
C GLY A 35 -37.57 -13.23 25.98
N ALA A 36 -36.99 -12.19 25.36
CA ALA A 36 -35.59 -11.82 25.55
C ALA A 36 -35.39 -10.96 26.81
N LYS A 37 -34.19 -10.99 27.38
CA LYS A 37 -33.80 -10.17 28.52
C LYS A 37 -33.24 -8.82 28.03
N PHE A 38 -33.83 -7.71 28.46
CA PHE A 38 -33.30 -6.37 28.16
C PHE A 38 -32.38 -5.88 29.28
N CYS A 39 -31.18 -5.41 28.91
CA CYS A 39 -30.20 -4.82 29.82
C CYS A 39 -29.90 -3.36 29.45
N THR A 40 -29.73 -2.49 30.45
CA THR A 40 -29.44 -1.06 30.25
C THR A 40 -27.95 -0.80 30.00
N THR A 41 -27.09 -1.71 30.46
CA THR A 41 -25.63 -1.68 30.37
C THR A 41 -25.12 -2.96 29.73
N VAL A 42 -23.99 -2.88 29.03
CA VAL A 42 -23.33 -4.05 28.46
C VAL A 42 -22.66 -4.85 29.58
N THR A 43 -23.06 -6.11 29.72
CA THR A 43 -22.53 -7.08 30.68
C THR A 43 -21.95 -8.29 29.92
N GLY A 44 -21.19 -9.15 30.60
CA GLY A 44 -20.54 -10.31 29.95
C GLY A 44 -21.51 -11.36 29.39
N ASP A 45 -22.79 -11.33 29.79
CA ASP A 45 -23.87 -12.18 29.26
C ASP A 45 -24.62 -11.55 28.07
N CYS A 46 -24.17 -10.39 27.56
CA CYS A 46 -24.80 -9.69 26.44
C CYS A 46 -24.59 -10.44 25.12
N THR A 47 -25.68 -10.95 24.53
CA THR A 47 -25.59 -11.69 23.26
C THR A 47 -25.84 -10.79 22.05
N HIS A 48 -26.62 -9.72 22.19
CA HIS A 48 -26.93 -8.80 21.09
C HIS A 48 -26.86 -7.34 21.51
N PHE A 49 -26.07 -6.55 20.80
CA PHE A 49 -26.03 -5.10 20.93
C PHE A 49 -26.70 -4.45 19.71
N VAL A 50 -27.93 -3.97 19.90
CA VAL A 50 -28.72 -3.33 18.84
C VAL A 50 -28.40 -1.85 18.80
N THR A 51 -27.82 -1.39 17.69
CA THR A 51 -27.40 0.01 17.55
C THR A 51 -27.52 0.51 16.11
N THR A 52 -26.96 1.68 15.82
CA THR A 52 -26.96 2.29 14.48
C THR A 52 -25.52 2.46 13.99
N GLN A 53 -25.33 2.47 12.67
CA GLN A 53 -23.99 2.68 12.07
C GLN A 53 -23.33 3.97 12.58
N ARG A 54 -24.11 5.03 12.81
CA ARG A 54 -23.62 6.30 13.38
C ARG A 54 -22.98 6.13 14.76
N GLU A 55 -23.52 5.27 15.62
CA GLU A 55 -22.97 5.01 16.97
C GLU A 55 -21.69 4.15 16.92
N VAL A 56 -21.62 3.26 15.91
CA VAL A 56 -20.43 2.46 15.59
C VAL A 56 -19.30 3.36 15.10
N ASP A 57 -19.59 4.25 14.14
CA ASP A 57 -18.61 5.18 13.56
C ASP A 57 -18.08 6.19 14.59
N ASN A 58 -18.95 6.64 15.50
CA ASN A 58 -18.58 7.56 16.59
C ASN A 58 -17.84 6.87 17.74
N ASN A 59 -17.69 5.54 17.70
CA ASN A 59 -16.94 4.77 18.69
C ASN A 59 -17.40 5.01 20.15
N ASN A 60 -18.72 4.97 20.38
CA ASN A 60 -19.34 5.25 21.68
C ASN A 60 -18.93 4.23 22.77
N SER A 61 -19.00 4.63 24.04
CA SER A 61 -18.64 3.81 25.21
C SER A 61 -19.35 2.47 25.28
N LYS A 62 -20.66 2.41 25.01
CA LYS A 62 -21.42 1.13 24.98
C LYS A 62 -21.02 0.24 23.80
N TYR A 63 -20.68 0.83 22.65
CA TYR A 63 -20.15 0.08 21.50
C TYR A 63 -18.78 -0.54 21.82
N LYS A 64 -17.87 0.23 22.43
CA LYS A 64 -16.57 -0.29 22.91
C LYS A 64 -16.72 -1.43 23.91
N GLN A 65 -17.68 -1.29 24.84
CA GLN A 65 -17.98 -2.34 25.82
C GLN A 65 -18.53 -3.60 25.14
N ALA A 66 -19.44 -3.45 24.17
CA ALA A 66 -19.98 -4.58 23.41
C ALA A 66 -18.92 -5.29 22.57
N CYS A 67 -17.98 -4.55 21.97
CA CYS A 67 -16.84 -5.12 21.23
C CYS A 67 -15.92 -6.00 22.09
N ASN A 68 -15.91 -5.80 23.41
CA ASN A 68 -15.10 -6.58 24.35
C ASN A 68 -15.83 -7.83 24.87
N VAL A 69 -17.09 -8.05 24.49
CA VAL A 69 -17.85 -9.25 24.83
C VAL A 69 -17.76 -10.22 23.65
N TYR A 70 -17.09 -11.35 23.86
CA TYR A 70 -16.72 -12.30 22.80
C TYR A 70 -17.93 -12.86 22.04
N ASP A 71 -19.04 -13.10 22.72
CA ASP A 71 -20.27 -13.70 22.16
C ASP A 71 -21.35 -12.65 21.79
N CYS A 72 -20.98 -11.36 21.70
CA CYS A 72 -21.94 -10.28 21.43
C CYS A 72 -22.01 -9.90 19.94
N ASN A 73 -23.17 -10.11 19.32
CA ASN A 73 -23.45 -9.67 17.96
C ASN A 73 -23.88 -8.20 17.94
N ILE A 74 -23.17 -7.37 17.17
CA ILE A 74 -23.51 -5.94 17.01
C ILE A 74 -24.37 -5.79 15.75
N VAL A 75 -25.65 -5.51 15.91
CA VAL A 75 -26.64 -5.57 14.82
C VAL A 75 -27.48 -4.28 14.69
N SER A 76 -28.05 -4.05 13.50
CA SER A 76 -29.06 -3.02 13.28
C SER A 76 -30.39 -3.39 13.96
N ILE A 77 -31.29 -2.42 14.12
CA ILE A 77 -32.64 -2.67 14.66
C ILE A 77 -33.48 -3.57 13.75
N ASP A 78 -33.15 -3.64 12.46
CA ASP A 78 -33.92 -4.39 11.46
C ASP A 78 -33.89 -5.89 11.77
N TRP A 79 -32.78 -6.41 12.31
CA TRP A 79 -32.70 -7.79 12.80
C TRP A 79 -33.81 -8.12 13.81
N LEU A 80 -34.04 -7.21 14.76
CA LEU A 80 -35.06 -7.41 15.79
C LEU A 80 -36.46 -7.35 15.19
N LEU A 81 -36.72 -6.38 14.30
CA LEU A 81 -38.03 -6.19 13.69
C LEU A 81 -38.41 -7.35 12.76
N GLU A 82 -37.49 -7.79 11.92
CA GLU A 82 -37.70 -8.88 10.99
C GLU A 82 -37.75 -10.24 11.71
N SER A 83 -37.01 -10.43 12.80
CA SER A 83 -37.14 -11.63 13.64
C SER A 83 -38.51 -11.71 14.33
N ILE A 84 -39.08 -10.56 14.70
CA ILE A 84 -40.43 -10.47 15.26
C ILE A 84 -41.48 -10.83 14.20
N ASP A 85 -41.35 -10.28 12.99
CA ASP A 85 -42.27 -10.56 11.89
C ASP A 85 -42.22 -12.03 11.45
N ALA A 86 -41.00 -12.58 11.32
CA ALA A 86 -40.76 -13.98 11.00
C ALA A 86 -41.15 -14.95 12.13
N LYS A 87 -41.47 -14.45 13.33
CA LYS A 87 -41.78 -15.23 14.55
C LYS A 87 -40.71 -16.28 14.85
N LYS A 88 -39.44 -15.95 14.62
CA LYS A 88 -38.24 -16.73 14.96
C LYS A 88 -37.00 -15.83 14.88
N PRO A 89 -35.94 -16.10 15.66
CA PRO A 89 -34.66 -15.44 15.46
C PRO A 89 -34.14 -15.74 14.04
N ILE A 90 -33.93 -14.69 13.25
CA ILE A 90 -33.30 -14.81 11.93
C ILE A 90 -31.78 -14.67 12.07
N PRO A 91 -30.99 -15.15 11.10
CA PRO A 91 -29.54 -15.03 11.15
C PRO A 91 -29.09 -13.57 11.32
N GLU A 92 -28.09 -13.35 12.16
CA GLU A 92 -27.59 -12.03 12.54
C GLU A 92 -26.69 -11.43 11.45
N LYS A 93 -26.01 -12.29 10.68
CA LYS A 93 -25.01 -11.91 9.65
C LYS A 93 -25.43 -10.77 8.71
N PRO A 94 -26.66 -10.74 8.16
CA PRO A 94 -27.08 -9.68 7.23
C PRO A 94 -27.24 -8.31 7.90
N TYR A 95 -27.36 -8.29 9.23
CA TYR A 95 -27.64 -7.09 10.02
C TYR A 95 -26.44 -6.66 10.87
N LEU A 96 -25.31 -7.36 10.78
CA LEU A 96 -24.10 -7.02 11.51
C LEU A 96 -23.60 -5.64 11.06
N LEU A 97 -23.39 -4.75 12.03
CA LEU A 97 -22.80 -3.44 11.78
C LEU A 97 -21.28 -3.58 11.85
N ASN A 98 -20.62 -3.37 10.72
CA ASN A 98 -19.23 -3.78 10.53
C ASN A 98 -18.25 -3.13 11.52
N ARG A 99 -17.53 -4.02 12.21
CA ARG A 99 -16.19 -3.82 12.77
C ARG A 99 -15.24 -3.50 11.62
N LYS A 100 -14.52 -2.38 11.64
CA LYS A 100 -13.41 -2.15 10.70
C LYS A 100 -12.26 -3.10 11.07
N ASP A 101 -12.33 -4.35 10.57
CA ASP A 101 -11.22 -5.26 10.27
C ASP A 101 -11.71 -6.42 9.38
N ALA A 102 -11.29 -6.37 8.10
CA ALA A 102 -11.13 -7.36 7.02
C ALA A 102 -11.91 -8.71 6.92
N LYS A 103 -12.47 -8.90 5.71
CA LYS A 103 -12.75 -10.13 4.89
C LYS A 103 -14.11 -10.86 5.00
N SER A 104 -14.94 -10.72 3.97
CA SER A 104 -15.37 -11.83 3.07
C SER A 104 -16.22 -11.30 1.89
N ASP A 105 -15.93 -11.78 0.68
CA ASP A 105 -16.90 -11.96 -0.43
C ASP A 105 -17.92 -13.06 0.01
N ASP A 106 -19.18 -13.16 -0.41
CA ASP A 106 -19.79 -12.91 -1.71
C ASP A 106 -21.34 -12.77 -1.58
N LYS A 107 -21.94 -12.32 -2.69
CA LYS A 107 -23.25 -11.75 -3.06
C LYS A 107 -24.58 -12.42 -2.65
N LYS A 108 -25.66 -11.59 -2.58
CA LYS A 108 -26.75 -11.44 -3.60
C LYS A 108 -27.79 -10.38 -3.16
N ASP A 109 -27.88 -9.27 -3.90
CA ASP A 109 -28.91 -8.87 -4.88
C ASP A 109 -30.21 -8.31 -4.26
N ASP A 110 -30.43 -7.00 -4.41
CA ASP A 110 -31.59 -6.51 -5.15
C ASP A 110 -31.49 -5.02 -5.51
N GLU A 111 -31.97 -4.72 -6.71
CA GLU A 111 -31.92 -3.45 -7.43
C GLU A 111 -32.57 -2.27 -6.70
N LYS A 112 -31.94 -1.09 -6.76
CA LYS A 112 -32.61 0.11 -7.30
C LYS A 112 -31.65 1.21 -7.70
N ASN A 113 -31.80 1.54 -8.97
CA ASN A 113 -31.33 2.67 -9.76
C ASN A 113 -31.32 4.00 -9.00
N ASP A 114 -30.15 4.60 -8.80
CA ASP A 114 -30.00 6.05 -8.85
C ASP A 114 -28.59 6.44 -9.29
N LYS A 115 -28.54 7.21 -10.38
CA LYS A 115 -27.32 7.75 -10.99
C LYS A 115 -26.60 8.65 -10.00
N LYS A 116 -25.46 8.18 -9.48
CA LYS A 116 -24.37 9.04 -9.03
C LYS A 116 -23.11 8.65 -9.80
N GLU A 117 -22.60 9.62 -10.54
CA GLU A 117 -21.31 9.55 -11.21
C GLU A 117 -20.26 8.97 -10.26
N LYS A 118 -19.59 7.88 -10.69
CA LYS A 118 -18.43 7.33 -10.00
C LYS A 118 -17.33 8.39 -10.05
N LYS A 119 -17.22 9.17 -8.99
CA LYS A 119 -16.04 10.00 -8.71
C LYS A 119 -14.88 9.03 -8.47
N LYS A 120 -13.83 9.10 -9.32
CA LYS A 120 -12.51 8.50 -9.04
C LYS A 120 -12.16 8.79 -7.57
N ARG A 121 -11.74 7.78 -6.79
CA ARG A 121 -11.19 8.01 -5.45
C ARG A 121 -10.07 9.06 -5.58
N THR A 122 -10.11 10.10 -4.76
CA THR A 122 -9.05 11.11 -4.78
C THR A 122 -7.82 10.57 -4.06
N LEU A 123 -6.64 10.94 -4.55
CA LEU A 123 -5.35 10.46 -4.06
C LEU A 123 -5.14 10.76 -2.55
N GLU A 124 -5.72 11.86 -2.03
CA GLU A 124 -5.81 12.14 -0.59
C GLU A 124 -6.51 11.03 0.21
N GLU A 125 -7.54 10.36 -0.33
CA GLU A 125 -8.24 9.23 0.34
C GLU A 125 -7.41 7.94 0.27
N ALA A 126 -6.64 7.73 -0.79
CA ALA A 126 -5.76 6.57 -0.93
C ALA A 126 -4.58 6.62 0.06
N LEU A 127 -4.12 7.83 0.40
CA LEU A 127 -2.96 8.06 1.26
C LEU A 127 -3.31 8.58 2.66
N ASP A 128 -4.59 8.79 2.99
CA ASP A 128 -5.04 9.27 4.31
C ASP A 128 -4.37 10.61 4.71
N VAL A 129 -4.23 11.53 3.75
CA VAL A 129 -3.57 12.84 3.96
C VAL A 129 -4.61 13.84 4.50
N SER A 130 -5.04 13.66 5.75
CA SER A 130 -5.76 14.69 6.52
C SER A 130 -4.83 15.27 7.58
N GLU A 131 -4.90 16.59 7.82
CA GLU A 131 -4.01 17.28 8.79
C GLU A 131 -4.08 16.71 10.22
N GLU A 132 -5.19 16.03 10.58
CA GLU A 132 -5.40 15.38 11.88
C GLU A 132 -4.70 14.02 12.04
N SER A 133 -4.23 13.39 10.96
CA SER A 133 -3.61 12.06 10.99
C SER A 133 -2.12 12.06 11.40
N SER A 134 -1.53 13.24 11.57
CA SER A 134 -0.11 13.46 11.88
C SER A 134 0.38 12.90 13.24
N ASN A 135 -0.53 12.46 14.13
CA ASN A 135 -0.18 12.06 15.51
C ASN A 135 -0.25 10.55 15.83
N LYS A 136 -0.56 9.67 14.87
CA LYS A 136 -0.34 8.22 15.07
C LYS A 136 1.05 7.86 14.60
N LYS A 137 1.94 7.41 15.51
CA LYS A 137 3.24 6.83 15.15
C LYS A 137 3.02 5.72 14.12
N ALA A 138 3.40 5.96 12.87
CA ALA A 138 3.39 4.95 11.82
C ALA A 138 4.28 3.77 12.24
N LYS A 139 3.85 2.55 11.90
CA LYS A 139 4.63 1.32 12.14
C LYS A 139 5.95 1.45 11.36
N ASP A 140 7.07 1.20 12.04
CA ASP A 140 8.39 1.21 11.45
C ASP A 140 8.56 0.04 10.49
N ALA A 141 8.66 0.29 9.19
CA ALA A 141 8.82 -0.73 8.16
C ALA A 141 10.20 -1.41 8.21
N GLN A 142 11.13 -0.89 9.02
CA GLN A 142 12.41 -1.51 9.32
C GLN A 142 12.30 -2.65 10.36
N LYS A 143 11.11 -2.85 10.96
CA LYS A 143 10.87 -3.84 12.02
C LYS A 143 9.95 -4.97 11.52
N LEU A 144 10.42 -6.20 11.68
CA LEU A 144 9.77 -7.43 11.22
C LEU A 144 8.34 -7.64 11.72
N GLY A 145 7.43 -8.03 10.81
CA GLY A 145 6.06 -8.44 11.09
C GLY A 145 5.84 -9.89 11.56
N SER A 146 6.54 -10.90 11.01
CA SER A 146 6.46 -12.31 11.51
C SER A 146 7.19 -13.40 10.70
N LYS A 147 7.97 -13.10 9.65
CA LYS A 147 8.60 -14.16 8.80
C LYS A 147 10.12 -13.96 8.63
N THR A 148 10.81 -15.03 8.25
CA THR A 148 12.20 -15.01 7.79
C THR A 148 12.31 -14.11 6.57
N LEU A 149 13.02 -13.00 6.71
CA LEU A 149 13.08 -11.94 5.72
C LEU A 149 14.51 -11.86 5.21
N ASN A 150 14.66 -11.97 3.89
CA ASN A 150 15.96 -11.93 3.23
C ASN A 150 16.26 -10.48 2.82
N VAL A 151 17.08 -9.78 3.62
CA VAL A 151 17.56 -8.44 3.25
C VAL A 151 18.81 -8.61 2.39
N PRO A 152 18.79 -8.18 1.11
CA PRO A 152 19.93 -8.36 0.23
C PRO A 152 21.13 -7.54 0.73
N VAL A 153 22.28 -8.21 0.81
CA VAL A 153 23.56 -7.54 0.99
C VAL A 153 23.80 -6.60 -0.20
N ASP A 154 24.39 -5.45 0.07
CA ASP A 154 24.69 -4.46 -0.94
C ASP A 154 25.54 -5.04 -2.08
N GLU A 155 25.11 -4.80 -3.32
CA GLU A 155 25.74 -5.28 -4.56
C GLU A 155 27.25 -4.94 -4.68
N GLY A 156 27.69 -3.86 -4.03
CA GLY A 156 29.09 -3.45 -4.03
C GLY A 156 29.93 -4.16 -2.97
N CYS A 157 29.31 -4.95 -2.09
CA CYS A 157 30.00 -5.67 -1.04
C CYS A 157 30.69 -6.91 -1.61
N TYR A 158 32.02 -6.97 -1.45
CA TYR A 158 32.83 -8.10 -1.90
C TYR A 158 32.87 -9.27 -0.90
N LEU A 159 32.19 -9.16 0.25
CA LEU A 159 32.19 -10.18 1.28
C LEU A 159 31.21 -11.31 0.93
N SER A 160 31.73 -12.52 0.73
CA SER A 160 30.93 -13.72 0.52
C SER A 160 30.49 -14.35 1.84
N GLY A 161 29.27 -14.88 1.91
CA GLY A 161 28.79 -15.62 3.08
C GLY A 161 28.43 -14.73 4.27
N PHE A 162 28.13 -13.45 4.03
CA PHE A 162 27.55 -12.55 5.01
C PHE A 162 26.07 -12.32 4.69
N ALA A 163 25.30 -12.03 5.73
CA ALA A 163 23.91 -11.58 5.64
C ALA A 163 23.75 -10.27 6.42
N VAL A 164 22.71 -9.50 6.12
CA VAL A 164 22.38 -8.31 6.91
C VAL A 164 21.90 -8.74 8.29
N TYR A 165 22.46 -8.10 9.33
CA TYR A 165 22.11 -8.38 10.70
C TYR A 165 20.72 -7.83 11.04
N ILE A 166 19.93 -8.68 11.67
CA ILE A 166 18.63 -8.36 12.24
C ILE A 166 18.73 -8.65 13.72
N ASP A 167 18.36 -7.67 14.56
CA ASP A 167 18.45 -7.87 16.01
C ASP A 167 17.31 -8.73 16.57
N PRO A 168 17.40 -9.19 17.83
CA PRO A 168 16.35 -10.01 18.44
C PRO A 168 14.97 -9.33 18.53
N ALA A 169 14.90 -8.00 18.43
CA ALA A 169 13.64 -7.26 18.40
C ALA A 169 13.05 -7.17 16.98
N GLY A 170 13.73 -7.76 15.99
CA GLY A 170 13.35 -7.80 14.59
C GLY A 170 13.69 -6.53 13.82
N LEU A 171 14.56 -5.66 14.35
CA LEU A 171 14.99 -4.45 13.67
C LEU A 171 16.13 -4.77 12.68
N ILE A 172 15.93 -4.37 11.42
CA ILE A 172 16.89 -4.57 10.34
C ILE A 172 17.97 -3.48 10.40
N TRP A 173 19.24 -3.88 10.50
CA TRP A 173 20.38 -2.95 10.53
C TRP A 173 20.88 -2.61 9.10
N ASP A 174 20.01 -1.99 8.29
CA ASP A 174 20.30 -1.43 6.97
C ASP A 174 19.72 -0.01 6.89
N ALA A 175 20.58 0.98 6.59
CA ALA A 175 20.17 2.35 6.39
C ALA A 175 20.55 2.83 4.99
N THR A 176 19.55 3.27 4.22
CA THR A 176 19.78 4.03 2.99
C THR A 176 19.48 5.50 3.25
N LEU A 177 20.48 6.34 3.01
CA LEU A 177 20.40 7.78 3.21
C LEU A 177 20.54 8.50 1.86
N ASN A 178 19.78 9.57 1.66
CA ASN A 178 19.85 10.40 0.46
C ASN A 178 20.00 11.88 0.82
N GLN A 179 20.63 12.66 -0.06
CA GLN A 179 20.77 14.11 0.08
C GLN A 179 20.88 14.78 -1.30
N THR A 180 19.97 15.72 -1.55
CA THR A 180 19.97 16.55 -2.75
C THR A 180 20.14 18.03 -2.38
N VAL A 181 21.08 18.70 -3.04
CA VAL A 181 21.32 20.15 -2.95
C VAL A 181 21.60 20.68 -4.35
N SER A 182 20.58 21.31 -4.94
CA SER A 182 20.62 21.84 -6.30
C SER A 182 21.74 22.86 -6.49
N ALA A 183 21.88 23.85 -5.58
CA ALA A 183 22.94 24.87 -5.65
C ALA A 183 24.35 24.32 -5.87
N ASN A 184 24.65 23.15 -5.30
CA ASN A 184 25.98 22.54 -5.37
C ASN A 184 26.07 21.42 -6.42
N ASN A 185 25.04 21.23 -7.26
CA ASN A 185 24.87 20.06 -8.13
C ASN A 185 25.15 18.74 -7.36
N ALA A 186 24.65 18.65 -6.13
CA ALA A 186 24.84 17.50 -5.27
C ALA A 186 23.57 16.66 -5.24
N ASN A 187 23.70 15.38 -5.58
CA ASN A 187 22.68 14.37 -5.41
C ASN A 187 23.39 13.09 -4.96
N LYS A 188 23.39 12.83 -3.66
CA LYS A 188 24.32 11.89 -3.00
C LYS A 188 23.56 10.85 -2.20
N PHE A 189 23.98 9.59 -2.34
CA PHE A 189 23.51 8.50 -1.48
C PHE A 189 24.58 8.09 -0.47
N TYR A 190 24.14 7.51 0.64
CA TYR A 190 24.99 6.84 1.61
C TYR A 190 24.23 5.62 2.16
N ARG A 191 24.72 4.41 1.91
CA ARG A 191 24.19 3.16 2.46
C ARG A 191 25.07 2.65 3.58
N ILE A 192 24.46 2.10 4.62
CA ILE A 192 25.10 1.53 5.79
C ILE A 192 24.44 0.18 6.06
N GLN A 193 25.20 -0.91 6.12
CA GLN A 193 24.68 -2.21 6.50
C GLN A 193 25.54 -2.79 7.62
N LEU A 194 24.90 -3.35 8.65
CA LEU A 194 25.58 -4.24 9.59
C LEU A 194 25.45 -5.66 9.04
N LEU A 195 26.57 -6.32 8.83
CA LEU A 195 26.67 -7.65 8.25
C LEU A 195 27.15 -8.65 9.30
N VAL A 196 26.63 -9.87 9.24
CA VAL A 196 27.01 -11.02 10.08
C VAL A 196 27.37 -12.21 9.18
N ASP A 197 28.41 -12.95 9.55
CA ASP A 197 28.79 -14.18 8.84
C ASP A 197 27.83 -15.35 9.13
N ARG A 198 27.96 -16.43 8.34
CA ARG A 198 27.13 -17.64 8.51
C ARG A 198 27.23 -18.28 9.90
N SER A 199 28.34 -18.12 10.61
CA SER A 199 28.51 -18.66 11.97
C SER A 199 27.93 -17.76 13.05
N GLY A 200 27.52 -16.53 12.74
CA GLY A 200 26.95 -15.60 13.73
C GLY A 200 28.00 -15.01 14.67
N THR A 201 29.28 -15.07 14.30
CA THR A 201 30.41 -14.76 15.19
C THR A 201 31.22 -13.55 14.74
N ASN A 202 31.16 -13.20 13.45
CA ASN A 202 31.91 -12.09 12.87
C ASN A 202 30.95 -11.04 12.32
N PHE A 203 31.05 -9.83 12.87
CA PHE A 203 30.19 -8.71 12.53
C PHE A 203 31.00 -7.56 11.92
N LYS A 204 30.52 -7.01 10.80
CA LYS A 204 31.16 -5.90 10.10
C LYS A 204 30.14 -4.82 9.75
N THR A 205 30.55 -3.57 9.71
CA THR A 205 29.73 -2.48 9.15
C THR A 205 30.22 -2.16 7.75
N TRP A 206 29.40 -2.44 6.75
CA TRP A 206 29.60 -2.03 5.38
C TRP A 206 29.03 -0.63 5.16
N THR A 207 29.77 0.21 4.44
CA THR A 207 29.30 1.53 4.00
C THR A 207 29.60 1.72 2.52
N ARG A 208 28.67 2.32 1.79
CA ARG A 208 28.84 2.72 0.38
C ARG A 208 28.24 4.09 0.13
N TRP A 209 28.94 4.95 -0.60
CA TRP A 209 28.49 6.32 -0.84
C TRP A 209 28.94 6.85 -2.18
N GLY A 210 28.19 7.78 -2.73
CA GLY A 210 28.53 8.36 -4.02
C GLY A 210 27.40 9.21 -4.57
N ARG A 211 27.46 9.48 -5.88
CA ARG A 211 26.37 10.13 -6.60
C ARG A 211 25.25 9.13 -6.89
N VAL A 212 23.99 9.56 -6.78
CA VAL A 212 22.84 8.70 -7.09
C VAL A 212 22.89 8.25 -8.56
N GLY A 213 22.53 6.99 -8.84
CA GLY A 213 22.74 6.34 -10.14
C GLY A 213 24.16 5.83 -10.44
N GLU A 214 25.19 6.19 -9.64
CA GLU A 214 26.56 5.69 -9.79
C GLU A 214 26.92 4.65 -8.71
N THR A 215 27.96 3.84 -8.96
CA THR A 215 28.45 2.79 -8.04
C THR A 215 28.97 3.37 -6.72
N GLY A 216 29.71 4.48 -6.78
CA GLY A 216 30.29 5.14 -5.62
C GLY A 216 31.57 4.49 -5.06
N GLN A 217 31.98 4.95 -3.88
CA GLN A 217 33.07 4.40 -3.06
C GLN A 217 32.49 3.59 -1.90
N HIS A 218 33.30 2.74 -1.30
CA HIS A 218 32.89 1.90 -0.18
C HIS A 218 33.93 1.82 0.93
N GLY A 219 33.51 1.32 2.10
CA GLY A 219 34.35 1.10 3.26
C GLY A 219 33.78 0.03 4.19
N LEU A 220 34.67 -0.83 4.69
CA LEU A 220 34.35 -1.88 5.66
C LEU A 220 34.93 -1.50 7.02
N LEU A 221 34.12 -1.59 8.08
CA LEU A 221 34.48 -1.17 9.43
C LEU A 221 34.17 -2.28 10.45
N GLY A 222 34.81 -2.20 11.61
CA GLY A 222 34.63 -3.10 12.75
C GLY A 222 35.67 -4.23 12.83
N SER A 223 36.09 -4.57 14.06
CA SER A 223 37.06 -5.65 14.30
C SER A 223 36.46 -7.05 14.12
N GLY A 224 35.15 -7.21 14.18
CA GLY A 224 34.45 -8.50 14.14
C GLY A 224 33.47 -8.70 15.30
N ALA A 225 33.54 -7.86 16.34
CA ALA A 225 32.59 -7.87 17.44
C ALA A 225 31.28 -7.13 17.10
N LEU A 226 30.13 -7.69 17.52
CA LEU A 226 28.81 -7.10 17.31
C LEU A 226 28.70 -5.68 17.88
N SER A 227 29.15 -5.47 19.12
CA SER A 227 29.05 -4.18 19.80
C SER A 227 29.81 -3.06 19.06
N GLU A 228 30.98 -3.37 18.52
CA GLU A 228 31.75 -2.41 17.73
C GLU A 228 31.10 -2.15 16.37
N ALA A 229 30.60 -3.19 15.68
CA ALA A 229 29.89 -3.01 14.42
C ALA A 229 28.61 -2.16 14.59
N GLN A 230 27.87 -2.36 15.69
CA GLN A 230 26.72 -1.53 16.03
C GLN A 230 27.13 -0.07 16.30
N LEU A 231 28.21 0.13 17.05
CA LEU A 231 28.73 1.47 17.32
C LEU A 231 29.15 2.20 16.04
N GLN A 232 29.86 1.51 15.13
CA GLN A 232 30.26 2.09 13.85
C GLN A 232 29.05 2.43 12.98
N PHE A 233 28.06 1.54 12.92
CA PHE A 233 26.80 1.78 12.21
C PHE A 233 26.10 3.05 12.74
N GLN A 234 25.84 3.10 14.05
CA GLN A 234 25.14 4.21 14.68
C GLN A 234 25.90 5.53 14.55
N LYS A 235 27.24 5.49 14.69
CA LYS A 235 28.10 6.66 14.50
C LYS A 235 27.98 7.19 13.08
N LYS A 236 28.11 6.33 12.06
CA LYS A 236 27.99 6.74 10.66
C LYS A 236 26.58 7.28 10.34
N PHE A 237 25.54 6.63 10.85
CA PHE A 237 24.17 7.12 10.70
C PHE A 237 24.02 8.53 11.29
N LYS A 238 24.42 8.73 12.56
CA LYS A 238 24.33 10.01 13.25
C LYS A 238 25.18 11.11 12.61
N ASP A 239 26.38 10.80 12.15
CA ASP A 239 27.25 11.78 11.49
C ASP A 239 26.59 12.34 10.20
N LYS A 240 25.90 11.46 9.45
CA LYS A 240 25.29 11.78 8.15
C LYS A 240 23.88 12.36 8.25
N SER A 241 23.00 11.79 9.06
CA SER A 241 21.62 12.26 9.23
C SER A 241 21.47 13.31 10.34
N GLY A 242 22.39 13.29 11.31
CA GLY A 242 22.28 14.08 12.54
C GLY A 242 21.29 13.50 13.55
N LEU A 243 20.71 12.32 13.31
CA LEU A 243 19.76 11.63 14.20
C LEU A 243 20.42 10.40 14.83
N SER A 244 19.97 9.99 16.02
CA SER A 244 20.33 8.68 16.56
C SER A 244 19.65 7.59 15.73
N TRP A 245 20.15 6.35 15.76
CA TRP A 245 19.50 5.25 15.05
C TRP A 245 18.11 4.94 15.61
N ASP A 246 17.90 5.10 16.90
CA ASP A 246 16.59 4.93 17.55
C ASP A 246 15.59 6.02 17.12
N ASP A 247 16.10 7.22 16.82
CA ASP A 247 15.34 8.37 16.32
C ASP A 247 15.28 8.44 14.78
N ARG A 248 15.62 7.36 14.07
CA ARG A 248 15.72 7.34 12.60
C ARG A 248 14.47 7.83 11.87
N LEU A 249 13.31 7.76 12.51
CA LEU A 249 12.02 8.16 11.95
C LEU A 249 11.66 9.63 12.20
N ASN A 250 12.44 10.35 13.01
CA ASN A 250 12.19 11.76 13.31
C ASN A 250 12.40 12.64 12.06
N PRO A 251 11.83 13.86 12.04
CA PRO A 251 11.98 14.77 10.92
C PRO A 251 13.46 14.99 10.54
N PRO A 252 13.81 14.98 9.23
CA PRO A 252 15.18 15.17 8.78
C PRO A 252 15.73 16.55 9.17
N LYS A 253 17.04 16.60 9.40
CA LYS A 253 17.73 17.87 9.70
C LYS A 253 18.10 18.59 8.42
N LYS A 254 17.86 19.90 8.38
CA LYS A 254 18.21 20.76 7.24
C LYS A 254 19.71 20.61 6.89
N GLY A 255 20.00 20.41 5.61
CA GLY A 255 21.37 20.27 5.10
C GLY A 255 22.08 18.95 5.48
N LYS A 256 21.37 17.98 6.07
CA LYS A 256 21.86 16.61 6.34
C LYS A 256 21.23 15.61 5.40
N TYR A 257 21.66 14.35 5.50
CA TYR A 257 21.03 13.25 4.76
C TYR A 257 19.71 12.85 5.41
N THR A 258 18.72 12.48 4.60
CA THR A 258 17.45 11.91 5.03
C THR A 258 17.50 10.39 4.94
N PHE A 259 16.95 9.72 5.96
CA PHE A 259 16.77 8.28 5.94
C PHE A 259 15.57 7.90 5.07
N ILE A 260 15.81 7.02 4.10
CA ILE A 260 14.81 6.47 3.19
C ILE A 260 14.44 5.08 3.69
N GLU A 261 13.21 4.97 4.16
CA GLU A 261 12.67 3.75 4.73
C GLU A 261 12.34 2.76 3.61
N ARG A 262 12.88 1.54 3.74
CA ARG A 262 12.68 0.47 2.79
C ARG A 262 11.74 -0.58 3.37
N ASN A 263 10.76 -1.00 2.59
CA ASN A 263 9.94 -2.15 2.93
C ASN A 263 10.64 -3.42 2.43
N TYR A 264 11.11 -4.24 3.36
CA TYR A 264 11.76 -5.53 3.04
C TYR A 264 10.84 -6.73 3.25
N GLU A 265 9.64 -6.54 3.82
CA GLU A 265 8.65 -7.64 3.99
C GLU A 265 8.24 -8.23 2.63
N GLU A 266 8.57 -7.50 1.58
CA GLU A 266 8.28 -7.78 0.19
C GLU A 266 9.31 -8.69 -0.52
N ASP A 267 10.48 -8.96 0.09
CA ASP A 267 11.59 -9.71 -0.53
C ASP A 267 11.73 -11.17 -0.04
N SER A 268 10.94 -11.60 0.95
CA SER A 268 11.06 -12.95 1.53
C SER A 268 10.71 -14.08 0.56
N ASP A 269 10.14 -13.73 -0.60
CA ASP A 269 9.62 -14.68 -1.59
C ASP A 269 10.42 -14.63 -2.91
N GLU A 270 11.64 -14.03 -2.90
CA GLU A 270 12.61 -14.04 -4.01
C GLU A 270 13.68 -15.14 -3.87
N GLU A 271 13.31 -16.36 -3.47
CA GLU A 271 14.15 -17.52 -3.80
C GLU A 271 13.76 -18.06 -5.19
N GLY A 272 14.62 -17.80 -6.18
CA GLY A 272 14.65 -18.52 -7.45
C GLY A 272 14.59 -17.64 -8.70
N GLY A 273 15.61 -16.82 -8.95
CA GLY A 273 15.62 -15.99 -10.15
C GLY A 273 16.94 -15.31 -10.50
N ASP A 274 18.09 -15.96 -10.26
CA ASP A 274 19.37 -15.53 -10.84
C ASP A 274 20.06 -16.73 -11.51
N ASP A 275 19.65 -17.03 -12.74
CA ASP A 275 20.41 -17.93 -13.62
C ASP A 275 21.54 -17.15 -14.30
N LYS A 276 22.66 -17.05 -13.60
CA LYS A 276 23.97 -16.83 -14.23
C LYS A 276 25.04 -17.68 -13.56
N GLY A 277 25.29 -18.86 -14.14
CA GLY A 277 26.65 -19.41 -14.21
C GLY A 277 26.86 -20.76 -13.52
N THR A 278 26.75 -21.81 -14.32
CA THR A 278 27.51 -23.08 -14.26
C THR A 278 27.34 -23.97 -13.02
N ALA A 279 26.42 -24.95 -13.08
CA ALA A 279 26.74 -26.38 -13.30
C ALA A 279 25.65 -27.33 -12.76
N LYS A 280 25.21 -28.23 -13.65
CA LYS A 280 24.40 -29.46 -13.44
C LYS A 280 22.92 -29.28 -13.04
N LYS A 281 22.11 -29.09 -14.09
CA LYS A 281 20.72 -29.57 -14.12
C LYS A 281 20.69 -31.09 -13.92
N ASN A 282 20.06 -31.54 -12.85
CA ASN A 282 19.24 -32.75 -12.93
C ASN A 282 17.87 -32.25 -13.39
N ASP A 283 17.63 -32.31 -14.70
CA ASP A 283 16.28 -32.14 -15.26
C ASP A 283 15.49 -33.41 -14.89
N GLU A 284 14.76 -33.36 -13.77
CA GLU A 284 13.45 -34.01 -13.74
C GLU A 284 12.51 -33.04 -14.46
N GLU A 285 12.10 -33.37 -15.69
CA GLU A 285 11.10 -32.64 -16.46
C GLU A 285 9.80 -32.54 -15.65
N LYS A 286 9.60 -31.42 -14.93
CA LYS A 286 8.25 -31.02 -14.52
C LYS A 286 7.45 -30.79 -15.81
N PRO A 287 6.24 -31.34 -15.94
CA PRO A 287 5.43 -31.15 -17.15
C PRO A 287 5.15 -29.66 -17.36
N GLU A 288 5.32 -29.16 -18.59
CA GLU A 288 4.86 -27.82 -18.99
C GLU A 288 3.34 -27.75 -18.78
N VAL A 289 2.92 -27.07 -17.71
CA VAL A 289 1.51 -26.76 -17.47
C VAL A 289 1.10 -25.72 -18.50
N LYS A 290 0.28 -26.09 -19.49
CA LYS A 290 -0.24 -25.13 -20.47
C LYS A 290 -1.29 -24.23 -19.83
N SER A 291 -1.34 -22.98 -20.29
CA SER A 291 -2.37 -22.02 -19.89
C SER A 291 -3.76 -22.45 -20.36
N GLU A 292 -4.77 -22.26 -19.51
CA GLU A 292 -6.18 -22.45 -19.87
C GLU A 292 -6.83 -21.18 -20.44
N LEU A 293 -6.13 -20.05 -20.42
CA LEU A 293 -6.64 -18.78 -20.92
C LEU A 293 -6.64 -18.72 -22.46
N PRO A 294 -7.57 -17.96 -23.07
CA PRO A 294 -7.50 -17.65 -24.50
C PRO A 294 -6.19 -16.94 -24.88
N GLU A 295 -5.67 -17.15 -26.09
CA GLU A 295 -4.40 -16.58 -26.57
C GLU A 295 -4.37 -15.05 -26.43
N GLN A 296 -5.48 -14.37 -26.75
CA GLN A 296 -5.60 -12.92 -26.63
C GLN A 296 -5.51 -12.44 -25.18
N VAL A 297 -5.98 -13.26 -24.23
CA VAL A 297 -5.89 -12.98 -22.79
C VAL A 297 -4.47 -13.27 -22.30
N GLN A 298 -3.82 -14.31 -22.81
CA GLN A 298 -2.41 -14.61 -22.52
C GLN A 298 -1.49 -13.48 -23.00
N ASP A 299 -1.73 -12.92 -24.18
CA ASP A 299 -1.01 -11.76 -24.71
C ASP A 299 -1.18 -10.54 -23.79
N LEU A 300 -2.42 -10.27 -23.36
CA LEU A 300 -2.68 -9.18 -22.42
C LEU A 300 -1.97 -9.42 -21.08
N MET A 301 -2.07 -10.62 -20.49
CA MET A 301 -1.42 -10.95 -19.22
C MET A 301 0.09 -10.78 -19.34
N SER A 302 0.69 -11.30 -20.42
CA SER A 302 2.12 -11.18 -20.70
C SER A 302 2.56 -9.72 -20.84
N PHE A 303 1.69 -8.88 -21.40
CA PHE A 303 1.94 -7.44 -21.54
C PHE A 303 1.85 -6.69 -20.20
N ILE A 304 0.73 -6.83 -19.48
CA ILE A 304 0.48 -6.04 -18.25
C ILE A 304 1.34 -6.49 -17.06
N PHE A 305 1.80 -7.74 -17.06
CA PHE A 305 2.69 -8.27 -16.02
C PHE A 305 4.18 -8.28 -16.42
N ASN A 306 4.56 -7.60 -17.50
CA ASN A 306 5.95 -7.59 -17.97
C ASN A 306 6.85 -6.71 -17.08
N PRO A 307 7.83 -7.27 -16.34
CA PRO A 307 8.71 -6.50 -15.46
C PRO A 307 9.52 -5.43 -16.19
N SER A 308 9.86 -5.67 -17.47
CA SER A 308 10.62 -4.72 -18.28
C SER A 308 9.81 -3.48 -18.62
N HIS A 309 8.49 -3.61 -18.81
CA HIS A 309 7.63 -2.44 -19.03
C HIS A 309 7.57 -1.57 -17.77
N PHE A 310 7.47 -2.15 -16.57
CA PHE A 310 7.55 -1.40 -15.32
C PHE A 310 8.89 -0.69 -15.16
N MET A 311 10.02 -1.38 -15.38
CA MET A 311 11.36 -0.79 -15.28
C MET A 311 11.57 0.35 -16.28
N ASN A 312 11.10 0.20 -17.52
CA ASN A 312 11.23 1.23 -18.55
C ASN A 312 10.40 2.49 -18.22
N THR A 313 9.18 2.32 -17.70
CA THR A 313 8.36 3.45 -17.25
C THR A 313 9.05 4.20 -16.12
N MET A 314 9.59 3.50 -15.12
CA MET A 314 10.34 4.12 -14.01
C MET A 314 11.59 4.86 -14.49
N ALA A 315 12.34 4.27 -15.42
CA ALA A 315 13.52 4.92 -16.00
C ALA A 315 13.15 6.19 -16.77
N SER A 316 12.01 6.22 -17.47
CA SER A 316 11.53 7.40 -18.21
C SER A 316 11.11 8.56 -17.29
N MET A 317 10.82 8.26 -16.03
CA MET A 317 10.46 9.23 -15.00
C MET A 317 11.67 9.64 -14.12
N ASP A 318 12.90 9.33 -14.54
CA ASP A 318 14.15 9.68 -13.83
C ASP A 318 14.27 9.07 -12.41
N TYR A 319 13.52 8.00 -12.10
CA TYR A 319 13.52 7.32 -10.81
C TYR A 319 14.66 6.28 -10.67
N ASP A 320 15.29 6.18 -9.48
CA ASP A 320 16.37 5.19 -9.22
C ASP A 320 15.81 3.79 -8.88
N ALA A 321 15.21 3.14 -9.89
CA ALA A 321 14.63 1.80 -9.76
C ALA A 321 15.66 0.71 -9.39
N LYS A 322 16.95 0.94 -9.62
CA LYS A 322 18.00 -0.04 -9.27
C LYS A 322 18.23 -0.08 -7.77
N LYS A 323 18.28 1.10 -7.12
CA LYS A 323 18.51 1.16 -5.68
C LYS A 323 17.25 0.93 -4.89
N LEU A 324 16.11 1.38 -5.39
CA LEU A 324 14.79 1.18 -4.79
C LEU A 324 13.90 0.50 -5.84
N PRO A 325 14.02 -0.83 -6.00
CA PRO A 325 13.13 -1.55 -6.88
C PRO A 325 11.69 -1.48 -6.38
N LEU A 326 10.77 -1.75 -7.31
CA LEU A 326 9.33 -1.57 -7.19
C LEU A 326 8.78 -2.10 -5.84
N GLY A 327 7.90 -1.32 -5.21
CA GLY A 327 7.26 -1.67 -3.93
C GLY A 327 8.10 -1.44 -2.67
N LYS A 328 9.41 -1.16 -2.78
CA LYS A 328 10.26 -1.01 -1.58
C LYS A 328 10.23 0.36 -0.93
N LEU A 329 9.56 1.35 -1.52
CA LEU A 329 9.42 2.67 -0.89
C LEU A 329 8.29 2.63 0.14
N SER A 330 8.56 3.01 1.40
CA SER A 330 7.49 2.97 2.40
C SER A 330 6.38 3.98 2.07
N LYS A 331 5.14 3.63 2.40
CA LYS A 331 3.97 4.54 2.32
C LYS A 331 4.23 5.87 3.02
N ARG A 332 5.03 5.87 4.08
CA ARG A 332 5.43 7.09 4.80
C ARG A 332 6.32 7.98 3.94
N THR A 333 7.29 7.41 3.24
CA THR A 333 8.15 8.17 2.32
C THR A 333 7.35 8.72 1.12
N LEU A 334 6.43 7.93 0.55
CA LEU A 334 5.52 8.41 -0.50
C LEU A 334 4.68 9.60 -0.02
N ARG A 335 4.03 9.48 1.15
CA ARG A 335 3.26 10.57 1.77
C ARG A 335 4.09 11.83 1.99
N GLN A 336 5.32 11.68 2.49
CA GLN A 336 6.23 12.82 2.65
C GLN A 336 6.57 13.48 1.31
N GLY A 337 6.77 12.69 0.24
CA GLY A 337 6.94 13.21 -1.12
C GLY A 337 5.76 14.07 -1.57
N PHE A 338 4.52 13.56 -1.42
CA PHE A 338 3.31 14.31 -1.77
C PHE A 338 3.16 15.60 -0.96
N LEU A 339 3.41 15.56 0.36
CA LEU A 339 3.37 16.76 1.19
C LEU A 339 4.34 17.83 0.69
N LYS A 340 5.54 17.44 0.23
CA LYS A 340 6.50 18.40 -0.35
C LYS A 340 6.06 18.97 -1.70
N LEU A 341 5.41 18.16 -2.54
CA LEU A 341 4.80 18.68 -3.79
C LEU A 341 3.62 19.60 -3.50
N LYS A 342 2.82 19.33 -2.47
CA LYS A 342 1.74 20.21 -2.01
C LYS A 342 2.28 21.55 -1.54
N GLU A 343 3.27 21.55 -0.65
CA GLU A 343 3.94 22.78 -0.16
C GLU A 343 4.52 23.60 -1.33
N LEU A 344 5.11 22.93 -2.35
CA LEU A 344 5.59 23.59 -3.57
C LEU A 344 4.44 24.19 -4.39
N SER A 345 3.34 23.46 -4.56
CA SER A 345 2.17 23.94 -5.31
C SER A 345 1.52 25.15 -4.64
N GLU A 346 1.43 25.14 -3.31
CA GLU A 346 0.94 26.29 -2.53
C GLU A 346 1.87 27.49 -2.69
N LEU A 347 3.18 27.28 -2.62
CA LEU A 347 4.17 28.34 -2.82
C LEU A 347 4.12 28.95 -4.23
N ILE A 348 3.86 28.14 -5.26
CA ILE A 348 3.67 28.63 -6.64
C ILE A 348 2.39 29.47 -6.75
N ALA A 349 1.29 28.99 -6.14
CA ALA A 349 0.00 29.68 -6.17
C ALA A 349 0.02 31.01 -5.38
N ASP A 350 0.70 31.06 -4.24
CA ASP A 350 0.91 32.26 -3.44
C ASP A 350 2.40 32.49 -3.11
N PRO A 351 3.11 33.27 -3.93
CA PRO A 351 4.52 33.59 -3.69
C PRO A 351 4.80 34.34 -2.38
N ASN A 352 3.79 34.93 -1.72
CA ASN A 352 3.98 35.61 -0.44
C ASN A 352 4.33 34.63 0.70
N LEU A 353 3.94 33.36 0.56
CA LEU A 353 4.29 32.30 1.51
C LEU A 353 5.80 32.17 1.70
N ALA A 354 6.60 32.50 0.67
CA ALA A 354 8.06 32.54 0.79
C ALA A 354 8.54 33.42 1.95
N ALA A 355 7.95 34.61 2.09
CA ALA A 355 8.32 35.56 3.13
C ALA A 355 7.60 35.26 4.46
N THR A 356 6.31 34.93 4.42
CA THR A 356 5.48 34.79 5.63
C THR A 356 5.69 33.45 6.35
N GLN A 357 5.87 32.36 5.62
CA GLN A 357 6.01 31.01 6.17
C GLN A 357 7.48 30.57 6.22
N TYR A 358 8.25 30.86 5.19
CA TYR A 358 9.64 30.38 5.05
C TYR A 358 10.70 31.45 5.39
N GLY A 359 10.31 32.71 5.56
CA GLY A 359 11.21 33.82 5.93
C GLY A 359 12.31 34.06 4.90
N THR A 360 12.07 33.79 3.62
CA THR A 360 13.07 33.86 2.55
C THR A 360 12.49 34.33 1.22
N THR A 361 13.31 34.40 0.18
CA THR A 361 12.85 34.74 -1.18
C THR A 361 12.16 33.55 -1.83
N TYR A 362 11.24 33.81 -2.75
CA TYR A 362 10.55 32.75 -3.50
C TYR A 362 11.51 31.70 -4.09
N ASN A 363 12.57 32.16 -4.77
CA ASN A 363 13.56 31.25 -5.38
C ASN A 363 14.27 30.37 -4.35
N ALA A 364 14.61 30.91 -3.18
CA ALA A 364 15.27 30.16 -2.13
C ALA A 364 14.32 29.15 -1.45
N ALA A 365 13.06 29.53 -1.24
CA ALA A 365 12.02 28.64 -0.73
C ALA A 365 11.74 27.49 -1.71
N ALA A 366 11.56 27.81 -2.99
CA ALA A 366 11.33 26.81 -4.04
C ALA A 366 12.53 25.84 -4.17
N GLU A 367 13.77 26.35 -4.11
CA GLU A 367 14.96 25.50 -4.13
C GLU A 367 15.04 24.60 -2.89
N ASP A 368 14.77 25.13 -1.69
CA ASP A 368 14.81 24.34 -0.45
C ASP A 368 13.75 23.24 -0.44
N LEU A 369 12.52 23.54 -0.85
CA LEU A 369 11.45 22.55 -0.97
C LEU A 369 11.74 21.51 -2.06
N SER A 370 12.26 21.93 -3.21
CA SER A 370 12.71 21.00 -4.28
C SER A 370 13.80 20.06 -3.78
N ASN A 371 14.79 20.61 -3.06
CA ASN A 371 15.85 19.81 -2.44
C ASN A 371 15.29 18.80 -1.43
N GLN A 372 14.32 19.21 -0.60
CA GLN A 372 13.65 18.31 0.34
C GLN A 372 12.87 17.20 -0.36
N TYR A 373 12.15 17.53 -1.45
CA TYR A 373 11.45 16.55 -2.29
C TYR A 373 12.42 15.52 -2.87
N PHE A 374 13.44 15.96 -3.64
CA PHE A 374 14.41 15.06 -4.27
C PHE A 374 15.35 14.35 -3.28
N THR A 375 15.42 14.84 -2.05
CA THR A 375 16.07 14.12 -0.96
C THR A 375 15.19 12.98 -0.47
N THR A 376 13.88 13.18 -0.39
CA THR A 376 12.89 12.18 0.07
C THR A 376 12.56 11.15 -1.01
N ILE A 377 12.46 11.57 -2.27
CA ILE A 377 12.16 10.74 -3.43
C ILE A 377 13.41 10.70 -4.31
N PRO A 378 14.19 9.60 -4.28
CA PRO A 378 15.47 9.52 -4.98
C PRO A 378 15.31 9.55 -6.50
N HIS A 379 16.09 10.41 -7.15
CA HIS A 379 16.11 10.60 -8.60
C HIS A 379 17.51 10.44 -9.17
N VAL A 380 17.62 10.02 -10.43
CA VAL A 380 18.90 9.91 -11.16
C VAL A 380 19.02 11.05 -12.17
N PHE A 381 19.71 12.13 -11.78
CA PHE A 381 19.95 13.28 -12.67
C PHE A 381 21.19 13.15 -13.56
N GLY A 382 21.86 11.99 -13.58
CA GLY A 382 23.18 11.85 -14.21
C GLY A 382 24.15 12.91 -13.67
N ARG A 383 24.93 13.58 -14.53
CA ARG A 383 25.81 14.71 -14.11
C ARG A 383 25.13 16.08 -14.12
N ASN A 384 23.85 16.14 -14.45
CA ASN A 384 23.10 17.39 -14.50
C ASN A 384 22.73 17.86 -13.10
N ARG A 385 22.54 19.18 -12.98
CA ARG A 385 22.07 19.81 -11.75
C ARG A 385 20.63 19.36 -11.47
N PRO A 386 20.29 18.93 -10.24
CA PRO A 386 18.90 18.68 -9.85
C PRO A 386 18.04 19.91 -10.16
N PRO A 387 16.90 19.77 -10.85
CA PRO A 387 16.06 20.90 -11.23
C PRO A 387 15.43 21.56 -10.00
N VAL A 388 14.96 22.80 -10.17
CA VAL A 388 14.11 23.47 -9.17
C VAL A 388 12.67 23.40 -9.67
N LEU A 389 11.78 22.88 -8.84
CA LEU A 389 10.36 22.73 -9.11
C LEU A 389 9.67 24.08 -8.86
N ASN A 390 9.55 24.89 -9.91
CA ASN A 390 9.01 26.26 -9.84
C ASN A 390 7.90 26.52 -10.87
N SER A 391 7.34 25.47 -11.47
CA SER A 391 6.20 25.58 -12.39
C SER A 391 5.21 24.44 -12.16
N ASP A 392 3.93 24.68 -12.49
CA ASP A 392 2.88 23.66 -12.41
C ASP A 392 3.19 22.44 -13.28
N GLN A 393 3.83 22.65 -14.43
CA GLN A 393 4.24 21.57 -15.32
C GLN A 393 5.28 20.65 -14.66
N HIS A 394 6.25 21.22 -13.96
CA HIS A 394 7.23 20.44 -13.21
C HIS A 394 6.56 19.65 -12.09
N ILE A 395 5.73 20.31 -11.26
CA ILE A 395 5.02 19.64 -10.17
C ILE A 395 4.14 18.51 -10.68
N LYS A 396 3.40 18.74 -11.78
CA LYS A 396 2.51 17.73 -12.35
C LYS A 396 3.28 16.47 -12.79
N LYS A 397 4.45 16.63 -13.41
CA LYS A 397 5.31 15.48 -13.78
C LYS A 397 5.72 14.66 -12.54
N GLU A 398 6.06 15.33 -11.45
CA GLU A 398 6.43 14.67 -10.19
C GLU A 398 5.24 14.02 -9.47
N ILE A 399 4.03 14.60 -9.60
CA ILE A 399 2.79 13.97 -9.11
C ILE A 399 2.52 12.68 -9.89
N GLU A 400 2.59 12.72 -11.22
CA GLU A 400 2.41 11.55 -12.08
C GLU A 400 3.41 10.43 -11.73
N LEU A 401 4.65 10.78 -11.38
CA LEU A 401 5.63 9.82 -10.86
C LEU A 401 5.18 9.19 -9.54
N LEU A 402 4.76 9.99 -8.55
CA LEU A 402 4.34 9.44 -7.25
C LEU A 402 3.06 8.59 -7.36
N GLU A 403 2.13 8.96 -8.24
CA GLU A 403 0.96 8.17 -8.58
C GLU A 403 1.38 6.83 -9.19
N ALA A 404 2.26 6.85 -10.21
CA ALA A 404 2.79 5.65 -10.82
C ALA A 404 3.52 4.74 -9.81
N LEU A 405 4.32 5.31 -8.90
CA LEU A 405 4.99 4.54 -7.85
C LEU A 405 3.98 3.87 -6.89
N THR A 406 2.88 4.55 -6.57
CA THR A 406 1.81 4.02 -5.72
C THR A 406 1.07 2.87 -6.42
N ASP A 407 0.69 3.06 -7.68
CA ASP A 407 0.05 2.02 -8.49
C ASP A 407 0.97 0.80 -8.68
N MET A 408 2.27 1.03 -8.84
CA MET A 408 3.26 -0.04 -8.94
C MET A 408 3.48 -0.81 -7.65
N GLU A 409 3.38 -0.18 -6.47
CA GLU A 409 3.38 -0.89 -5.18
C GLU A 409 2.23 -1.90 -5.14
N VAL A 410 1.04 -1.48 -5.57
CA VAL A 410 -0.15 -2.34 -5.65
C VAL A 410 0.05 -3.46 -6.68
N ALA A 411 0.54 -3.14 -7.87
CA ALA A 411 0.82 -4.11 -8.92
C ALA A 411 1.84 -5.17 -8.48
N ASN A 412 2.89 -4.77 -7.76
CA ASN A 412 3.88 -5.70 -7.21
C ASN A 412 3.28 -6.64 -6.17
N GLY A 413 2.36 -6.13 -5.34
CA GLY A 413 1.58 -6.97 -4.42
C GLY A 413 0.77 -8.04 -5.16
N ILE A 414 0.06 -7.66 -6.22
CA ILE A 414 -0.71 -8.57 -7.07
C ILE A 414 0.20 -9.62 -7.74
N MET A 415 1.35 -9.20 -8.28
CA MET A 415 2.33 -10.09 -8.91
C MET A 415 2.85 -11.16 -7.95
N LYS A 416 3.01 -10.85 -6.67
CA LYS A 416 3.50 -11.79 -5.66
C LYS A 416 2.47 -12.84 -5.26
N GLU A 417 1.19 -12.47 -5.15
CA GLU A 417 0.10 -13.43 -4.90
C GLU A 417 0.05 -14.56 -5.95
N SER A 418 0.60 -14.32 -7.15
CA SER A 418 0.62 -15.29 -8.26
C SER A 418 1.74 -16.35 -8.24
N LYS A 419 2.62 -16.38 -7.22
CA LYS A 419 3.81 -17.26 -7.21
C LYS A 419 3.63 -18.67 -6.58
N ASP A 420 2.59 -18.90 -5.77
CA ASP A 420 2.56 -20.02 -4.79
C ASP A 420 1.89 -21.34 -5.26
N ALA A 421 1.71 -21.60 -6.55
CA ALA A 421 1.08 -22.84 -7.02
C ALA A 421 1.79 -23.48 -8.22
N ASP A 422 2.56 -24.55 -7.96
CA ASP A 422 3.31 -25.35 -8.94
C ASP A 422 2.42 -26.09 -9.97
N THR A 423 1.10 -26.12 -9.77
CA THR A 423 0.16 -26.90 -10.58
C THR A 423 -0.60 -26.10 -11.64
N ILE A 424 -0.43 -24.78 -11.70
CA ILE A 424 -1.18 -23.87 -12.58
C ILE A 424 -0.19 -23.07 -13.43
N HIS A 425 -0.50 -22.73 -14.68
CA HIS A 425 0.39 -21.91 -15.52
C HIS A 425 0.53 -20.48 -14.97
N GLN A 426 1.69 -19.84 -15.17
CA GLN A 426 1.98 -18.51 -14.60
C GLN A 426 0.97 -17.44 -14.99
N LEU A 427 0.56 -17.38 -16.26
CA LEU A 427 -0.41 -16.39 -16.74
C LEU A 427 -1.79 -16.58 -16.11
N ASP A 428 -2.18 -17.83 -15.82
CA ASP A 428 -3.46 -18.14 -15.18
C ASP A 428 -3.45 -17.70 -13.71
N ARG A 429 -2.32 -17.89 -13.01
CA ARG A 429 -2.14 -17.39 -11.63
C ARG A 429 -2.16 -15.85 -11.59
N GLN A 430 -1.50 -15.22 -12.55
CA GLN A 430 -1.51 -13.77 -12.71
C GLN A 430 -2.92 -13.25 -13.01
N PHE A 431 -3.67 -13.92 -13.87
CA PHE A 431 -5.08 -13.60 -14.12
C PHE A 431 -5.93 -13.72 -12.86
N GLN A 432 -5.79 -14.81 -12.09
CA GLN A 432 -6.49 -14.99 -10.81
C GLN A 432 -6.16 -13.88 -9.80
N SER A 433 -4.91 -13.40 -9.76
CA SER A 433 -4.49 -12.32 -8.87
C SER A 433 -5.17 -10.98 -9.17
N LEU A 434 -5.64 -10.77 -10.41
CA LEU A 434 -6.44 -9.59 -10.78
C LEU A 434 -7.85 -9.63 -10.16
N LYS A 435 -8.30 -10.78 -9.65
CA LYS A 435 -9.64 -10.98 -9.06
C LYS A 435 -10.74 -10.59 -10.05
N MET A 436 -10.56 -10.99 -11.30
CA MET A 436 -11.56 -10.87 -12.35
C MET A 436 -12.42 -12.13 -12.35
N GLN A 437 -13.74 -11.97 -12.49
CA GLN A 437 -14.66 -13.09 -12.69
C GLN A 437 -14.54 -13.63 -14.12
N GLU A 438 -14.37 -12.73 -15.08
CA GLU A 438 -14.36 -13.06 -16.49
C GLU A 438 -13.47 -12.07 -17.27
N MET A 439 -12.75 -12.60 -18.25
CA MET A 439 -12.05 -11.85 -19.29
C MET A 439 -12.11 -12.63 -20.60
N THR A 440 -13.09 -12.31 -21.44
CA THR A 440 -13.40 -13.11 -22.63
C THR A 440 -13.20 -12.28 -23.89
N PRO A 441 -12.44 -12.77 -24.89
CA PRO A 441 -12.33 -12.12 -26.19
C PRO A 441 -13.68 -12.02 -26.90
N LEU A 442 -14.02 -10.82 -27.33
CA LEU A 442 -15.21 -10.58 -28.16
C LEU A 442 -14.97 -11.07 -29.59
N ASP A 443 -15.96 -11.75 -30.14
CA ASP A 443 -15.99 -12.11 -31.56
C ASP A 443 -16.08 -10.84 -32.41
N HIS A 444 -15.20 -10.73 -33.42
CA HIS A 444 -15.17 -9.60 -34.35
C HIS A 444 -16.46 -9.44 -35.16
N SER A 445 -17.24 -10.50 -35.30
CA SER A 445 -18.55 -10.48 -35.96
C SER A 445 -19.70 -10.11 -35.03
N SER A 446 -19.45 -10.01 -33.72
CA SER A 446 -20.47 -9.64 -32.75
C SER A 446 -20.90 -8.19 -32.91
N THR A 447 -22.18 -7.91 -32.64
CA THR A 447 -22.71 -6.56 -32.62
C THR A 447 -21.96 -5.67 -31.63
N GLU A 448 -21.58 -6.22 -30.48
CA GLU A 448 -20.84 -5.48 -29.46
C GLU A 448 -19.46 -5.02 -29.96
N PHE A 449 -18.70 -5.90 -30.61
CA PHE A 449 -17.41 -5.54 -31.20
C PHE A 449 -17.56 -4.42 -32.23
N ILE A 450 -18.53 -4.55 -33.14
CA ILE A 450 -18.77 -3.57 -34.21
C ILE A 450 -19.15 -2.20 -33.62
N GLU A 451 -19.98 -2.16 -32.59
CA GLU A 451 -20.36 -0.92 -31.93
C GLU A 451 -19.18 -0.27 -31.17
N LEU A 452 -18.31 -1.05 -30.54
CA LEU A 452 -17.09 -0.54 -29.90
C LEU A 452 -16.09 0.01 -30.92
N GLU A 453 -15.92 -0.66 -32.07
CA GLU A 453 -15.10 -0.18 -33.17
C GLU A 453 -15.65 1.14 -33.75
N ASN A 454 -16.97 1.21 -33.95
CA ASN A 454 -17.65 2.43 -34.36
C ASN A 454 -17.44 3.55 -33.35
N TYR A 455 -17.60 3.26 -32.06
CA TYR A 455 -17.41 4.23 -31.00
C TYR A 455 -15.99 4.80 -30.99
N LEU A 456 -14.96 3.96 -31.12
CA LEU A 456 -13.56 4.38 -31.19
C LEU A 456 -13.29 5.31 -32.38
N ASN A 457 -13.81 4.95 -33.56
CA ASN A 457 -13.55 5.71 -34.79
C ASN A 457 -14.35 7.03 -34.86
N GLN A 458 -15.59 7.03 -34.36
CA GLN A 458 -16.50 8.18 -34.45
C GLN A 458 -16.31 9.20 -33.32
N SER A 459 -15.79 8.78 -32.15
CA SER A 459 -15.53 9.68 -31.01
C SER A 459 -14.19 10.43 -31.09
N ARG A 460 -13.44 10.29 -32.19
CA ARG A 460 -12.15 10.93 -32.37
C ARG A 460 -12.28 12.45 -32.49
N ALA A 461 -11.54 13.18 -31.64
CA ALA A 461 -11.44 14.64 -31.73
C ALA A 461 -10.84 15.09 -33.08
N SER A 462 -11.41 16.15 -33.66
CA SER A 462 -10.99 16.69 -34.96
C SER A 462 -9.52 17.15 -34.99
N THR A 463 -8.97 17.52 -33.84
CA THR A 463 -7.59 17.97 -33.64
C THR A 463 -6.57 16.84 -33.57
N HIS A 464 -6.99 15.58 -33.37
CA HIS A 464 -6.10 14.42 -33.31
C HIS A 464 -6.06 13.74 -34.68
N HIS A 465 -5.07 14.04 -35.53
CA HIS A 465 -4.99 13.59 -36.93
C HIS A 465 -4.57 12.12 -37.14
N PHE A 466 -5.01 11.21 -36.26
CA PHE A 466 -4.76 9.77 -36.39
C PHE A 466 -5.95 9.05 -37.03
N ARG A 467 -5.69 7.96 -37.75
CA ARG A 467 -6.73 7.01 -38.20
C ARG A 467 -6.48 5.69 -37.49
N TYR A 468 -7.49 5.15 -36.83
CA TYR A 468 -7.42 3.86 -36.15
C TYR A 468 -7.85 2.75 -37.11
N ASN A 469 -7.23 1.59 -37.01
CA ASN A 469 -7.67 0.37 -37.69
C ASN A 469 -7.60 -0.77 -36.66
N VAL A 470 -8.76 -1.28 -36.26
CA VAL A 470 -8.89 -2.30 -35.22
C VAL A 470 -8.79 -3.68 -35.87
N SER A 471 -7.58 -4.06 -36.29
CA SER A 471 -7.34 -5.35 -36.96
C SER A 471 -6.59 -6.37 -36.10
N LEU A 472 -5.86 -5.92 -35.08
CA LEU A 472 -4.98 -6.73 -34.24
C LEU A 472 -5.26 -6.54 -32.73
N VAL A 473 -6.38 -5.89 -32.38
CA VAL A 473 -6.74 -5.59 -31.00
C VAL A 473 -8.03 -6.33 -30.68
N SER A 474 -8.00 -7.17 -29.65
CA SER A 474 -9.19 -7.83 -29.14
C SER A 474 -9.87 -6.92 -28.12
N PHE A 475 -11.19 -6.73 -28.28
CA PHE A 475 -11.99 -6.26 -27.16
C PHE A 475 -12.22 -7.41 -26.19
N LEU A 476 -12.08 -7.15 -24.90
CA LEU A 476 -12.31 -8.13 -23.84
C LEU A 476 -13.53 -7.71 -23.04
N ALA A 477 -14.52 -8.59 -22.94
CA ALA A 477 -15.57 -8.47 -21.93
C ALA A 477 -14.94 -8.76 -20.57
N MET A 478 -15.07 -7.83 -19.63
CA MET A 478 -14.42 -7.90 -18.32
C MET A 478 -15.45 -7.72 -17.20
N THR A 479 -15.49 -8.67 -16.27
CA THR A 479 -16.38 -8.62 -15.10
C THR A 479 -15.55 -8.70 -13.82
N GLN A 480 -15.69 -7.71 -12.93
CA GLN A 480 -15.04 -7.69 -11.62
C GLN A 480 -16.02 -8.14 -10.53
N TYR A 481 -15.51 -8.75 -9.45
CA TYR A 481 -16.31 -9.18 -8.30
C TYR A 481 -17.09 -8.02 -7.67
#